data_AF-A0A6P5IPJ9-F1
#
_entry.id   AF-A0A6P5IPJ9-F1
#
_cell.length_a   1.000
_cell.length_b   1.000
_cell.length_c   1.000
_cell.angle_alpha   90.00
_cell.angle_beta   90.00
_cell.angle_gamma   90.00
#
_symmetry.space_group_name_H-M   'P 1'
#
loop_
_entity.id
_entity.type
_entity.pdbx_description
1 polymer ?
#
loop_
_entity_poly.entity_id
_entity_poly.type
_entity_poly.pdbx_seq_one_letter_code
_entity_poly.pdbx_strand_id
1 'polypeptide(L)'
;MLQHPAQGVGLPKPVKGSPGQACSSVLPKALPNSPKMLLSLLVLCVTSLTLPLAHGDEGGSPDGQPPRPGNMLGARTPLSTSHPEVKRVTQYAVETFNKGSNSVYYFRDTRVIKAERQLVSGIKYYLTVEMGSTECRKGSPALDRVSVAGCPFSTEEEKLQCQFEVLVVPWTNQTSVQNISCSPI
;
A
#
# COMPACT_ATOMS: atom_id res chain seq x y z
N MET A 1 21.52 -54.69 22.25
CA MET A 1 20.06 -54.93 22.21
C MET A 1 19.46 -54.05 23.30
N LEU A 2 19.08 -52.80 23.00
CA LEU A 2 17.74 -52.38 22.52
C LEU A 2 16.59 -52.97 23.35
N GLN A 3 15.95 -52.15 24.19
CA GLN A 3 14.55 -51.74 24.02
C GLN A 3 14.19 -50.61 25.00
N HIS A 4 13.78 -49.44 24.49
CA HIS A 4 13.03 -48.42 25.24
C HIS A 4 11.52 -48.69 25.09
N PRO A 5 10.67 -48.37 26.08
CA PRO A 5 9.22 -48.42 25.91
C PRO A 5 8.71 -47.23 25.09
N ALA A 6 7.84 -47.53 24.13
CA ALA A 6 7.17 -46.59 23.25
C ALA A 6 6.10 -45.78 24.00
N GLN A 7 6.15 -44.45 23.90
CA GLN A 7 5.02 -43.59 24.26
C GLN A 7 4.17 -43.33 23.01
N GLY A 8 2.90 -43.74 23.07
CA GLY A 8 1.92 -43.51 22.01
C GLY A 8 1.48 -42.05 21.97
N VAL A 9 1.80 -41.36 20.89
CA VAL A 9 1.29 -40.01 20.61
C VAL A 9 -0.05 -40.14 19.89
N GLY A 10 -1.11 -39.63 20.52
CA GLY A 10 -2.47 -39.64 19.98
C GLY A 10 -2.60 -38.81 18.69
N LEU A 11 -3.31 -39.38 17.72
CA LEU A 11 -3.73 -38.74 16.47
C LEU A 11 -4.66 -37.54 16.75
N PRO A 12 -4.43 -36.35 16.15
CA PRO A 12 -5.43 -35.29 16.18
C PRO A 12 -6.63 -35.64 15.28
N LYS A 13 -7.85 -35.52 15.83
CA LYS A 13 -9.12 -35.75 15.12
C LYS A 13 -9.39 -34.65 14.07
N PRO A 14 -10.09 -34.97 12.97
CA PRO A 14 -10.46 -33.99 11.95
C PRO A 14 -11.51 -32.99 12.48
N VAL A 15 -11.22 -31.70 12.34
CA VAL A 15 -12.17 -30.61 12.61
C VAL A 15 -13.12 -30.48 11.42
N LYS A 16 -14.42 -30.61 11.70
CA LYS A 16 -15.51 -30.52 10.73
C LYS A 16 -15.78 -29.05 10.40
N GLY A 17 -15.57 -28.65 9.14
CA GLY A 17 -15.85 -27.29 8.65
C GLY A 17 -17.36 -26.99 8.63
N SER A 18 -17.72 -25.81 9.12
CA SER A 18 -19.07 -25.24 9.00
C SER A 18 -19.24 -24.54 7.63
N PRO A 19 -20.43 -24.61 7.02
CA PRO A 19 -20.70 -23.94 5.74
C PRO A 19 -20.75 -22.42 5.92
N GLY A 20 -19.90 -21.72 5.17
CA GLY A 20 -19.88 -20.25 5.11
C GLY A 20 -21.14 -19.71 4.45
N GLN A 21 -21.77 -18.73 5.10
CA GLN A 21 -22.83 -17.91 4.54
C GLN A 21 -22.29 -17.05 3.41
N ALA A 22 -23.00 -17.08 2.27
CA ALA A 22 -22.74 -16.26 1.12
C ALA A 22 -23.01 -14.77 1.43
N CYS A 23 -22.00 -13.91 1.28
CA CYS A 23 -22.21 -12.48 1.21
C CYS A 23 -22.69 -12.12 -0.20
N SER A 24 -23.99 -11.81 -0.34
CA SER A 24 -24.53 -11.19 -1.54
C SER A 24 -23.84 -9.85 -1.81
N SER A 25 -23.26 -9.73 -3.00
CA SER A 25 -22.73 -8.50 -3.57
C SER A 25 -23.87 -7.52 -3.87
N VAL A 26 -24.02 -6.48 -3.04
CA VAL A 26 -24.81 -5.30 -3.41
C VAL A 26 -23.89 -4.35 -4.18
N LEU A 27 -24.14 -4.28 -5.49
CA LEU A 27 -23.48 -3.39 -6.43
C LEU A 27 -23.91 -1.93 -6.15
N PRO A 28 -23.02 -0.96 -5.92
CA PRO A 28 -23.42 0.44 -5.88
C PRO A 28 -23.72 0.95 -7.30
N LYS A 29 -24.91 1.53 -7.47
CA LYS A 29 -25.34 2.22 -8.70
C LYS A 29 -24.39 3.37 -9.01
N ALA A 30 -23.90 3.42 -10.25
CA ALA A 30 -23.22 4.56 -10.82
C ALA A 30 -24.17 5.78 -10.85
N LEU A 31 -23.70 6.93 -10.37
CA LEU A 31 -24.38 8.22 -10.59
C LEU A 31 -24.08 8.72 -12.02
N PRO A 32 -25.08 9.24 -12.74
CA PRO A 32 -24.87 9.79 -14.07
C PRO A 32 -24.18 11.16 -14.00
N ASN A 33 -23.08 11.27 -14.73
CA ASN A 33 -22.45 12.51 -15.13
C ASN A 33 -23.30 13.21 -16.20
N SER A 34 -23.68 14.47 -15.97
CA SER A 34 -24.23 15.33 -17.03
C SER A 34 -23.45 16.64 -17.08
N PRO A 35 -22.86 17.01 -18.24
CA PRO A 35 -22.36 18.35 -18.46
C PRO A 35 -23.39 19.11 -19.29
N LYS A 36 -24.02 20.13 -18.70
CA LYS A 36 -24.72 21.16 -19.47
C LYS A 36 -24.19 22.53 -19.04
N MET A 37 -23.33 23.05 -19.91
CA MET A 37 -23.08 24.47 -20.11
C MET A 37 -24.37 25.28 -19.96
N LEU A 38 -24.28 26.41 -19.23
CA LEU A 38 -25.04 27.66 -19.31
C LEU A 38 -24.55 28.45 -18.08
N LEU A 39 -24.27 29.75 -18.05
CA LEU A 39 -24.40 30.86 -18.96
C LEU A 39 -23.59 32.01 -18.33
N SER A 40 -22.99 32.84 -19.18
CA SER A 40 -22.33 34.12 -18.92
C SER A 40 -22.79 34.91 -17.68
N LEU A 41 -21.83 35.42 -16.90
CA LEU A 41 -21.99 36.70 -16.21
C LEU A 41 -20.70 37.53 -16.34
N LEU A 42 -20.73 38.46 -17.28
CA LEU A 42 -19.82 39.60 -17.39
C LEU A 42 -19.88 40.42 -16.09
N VAL A 43 -18.78 40.47 -15.34
CA VAL A 43 -18.57 41.50 -14.31
C VAL A 43 -17.48 42.43 -14.83
N LEU A 44 -17.93 43.57 -15.35
CA LEU A 44 -17.10 44.71 -15.73
C LEU A 44 -16.54 45.37 -14.45
N CYS A 45 -15.32 45.02 -14.04
CA CYS A 45 -14.56 45.85 -13.11
C CYS A 45 -13.97 47.02 -13.87
N VAL A 46 -14.80 48.05 -14.04
CA VAL A 46 -14.38 49.35 -14.57
C VAL A 46 -13.46 50.02 -13.55
N THR A 47 -12.34 50.48 -14.07
CA THR A 47 -11.23 51.19 -13.43
C THR A 47 -11.66 52.22 -12.38
N SER A 48 -11.14 52.09 -11.16
CA SER A 48 -11.01 53.22 -10.22
C SER A 48 -9.53 53.46 -9.97
N LEU A 49 -8.95 54.33 -10.80
CA LEU A 49 -7.67 54.98 -10.55
C LEU A 49 -7.92 56.13 -9.57
N THR A 50 -7.39 56.05 -8.35
CA THR A 50 -6.91 57.21 -7.57
C THR A 50 -6.03 56.71 -6.40
N LEU A 51 -4.75 57.09 -6.41
CA LEU A 51 -3.90 57.10 -5.20
C LEU A 51 -4.22 58.38 -4.39
N PRO A 52 -4.11 58.30 -3.06
CA PRO A 52 -2.96 58.97 -2.43
C PRO A 52 -2.22 58.10 -1.41
N LEU A 53 -0.94 58.45 -1.27
CA LEU A 53 0.07 57.93 -0.35
C LEU A 53 -0.42 57.91 1.10
N ALA A 54 -0.41 56.73 1.71
CA ALA A 54 -0.32 56.57 3.15
C ALA A 54 0.92 55.71 3.45
N HIS A 55 1.97 56.36 3.95
CA HIS A 55 3.09 55.67 4.58
C HIS A 55 2.58 55.13 5.92
N GLY A 56 2.11 53.89 5.91
CA GLY A 56 1.90 53.09 7.11
C GLY A 56 3.23 52.45 7.51
N ASP A 57 3.65 52.75 8.73
CA ASP A 57 4.81 52.20 9.42
C ASP A 57 4.78 50.66 9.43
N GLU A 58 5.53 50.01 8.54
CA GLU A 58 5.88 48.60 8.69
C GLU A 58 6.99 48.50 9.73
N GLY A 59 6.59 48.18 10.96
CA GLY A 59 7.48 47.60 11.97
C GLY A 59 8.03 46.27 11.49
N GLY A 60 9.04 46.33 10.62
CA GLY A 60 9.79 45.19 10.11
C GLY A 60 10.65 44.58 11.21
N SER A 61 10.14 43.51 11.82
CA SER A 61 10.94 42.61 12.64
C SER A 61 11.94 41.86 11.74
N PRO A 62 13.26 41.93 11.98
CA PRO A 62 14.25 41.26 11.15
C PRO A 62 14.44 39.83 11.63
N ASP A 63 13.44 38.98 11.44
CA ASP A 63 13.64 37.52 11.50
C ASP A 63 13.24 36.93 10.15
N GLY A 64 14.18 37.05 9.19
CA GLY A 64 14.14 36.43 7.87
C GLY A 64 14.32 34.91 7.93
N GLN A 65 13.61 34.23 8.82
CA GLN A 65 13.49 32.78 8.78
C GLN A 65 12.37 32.46 7.77
N PRO A 66 12.63 31.70 6.68
CA PRO A 66 11.55 31.19 5.85
C PRO A 66 10.55 30.44 6.76
N PRO A 67 9.24 30.50 6.48
CA PRO A 67 8.26 29.73 7.23
C PRO A 67 8.76 28.29 7.26
N ARG A 68 9.08 27.78 8.46
CA ARG A 68 9.44 26.37 8.61
C ARG A 68 8.30 25.60 7.94
N PRO A 69 8.57 24.72 6.96
CA PRO A 69 7.51 23.92 6.37
C PRO A 69 6.82 23.23 7.53
N GLY A 70 5.64 23.69 7.89
CA GLY A 70 4.87 23.08 8.97
C GLY A 70 4.67 21.64 8.54
N ASN A 71 5.03 20.68 9.40
CA ASN A 71 4.82 19.27 9.12
C ASN A 71 3.31 19.05 8.91
N MET A 72 2.85 19.15 7.67
CA MET A 72 1.46 18.87 7.30
C MET A 72 1.24 17.39 7.57
N LEU A 73 0.56 17.08 8.68
CA LEU A 73 0.45 15.70 9.17
C LEU A 73 -0.21 14.78 8.13
N GLY A 74 -1.10 15.31 7.28
CA GLY A 74 -1.78 14.56 6.21
C GLY A 74 -1.09 14.57 4.83
N ALA A 75 0.05 15.25 4.68
CA ALA A 75 0.78 15.24 3.40
C ALA A 75 1.50 13.89 3.21
N ARG A 76 1.68 13.49 1.96
CA ARG A 76 2.52 12.35 1.64
C ARG A 76 3.98 12.73 1.88
N THR A 77 4.69 11.92 2.64
CA THR A 77 6.10 12.13 2.98
C THR A 77 6.94 10.94 2.54
N PRO A 78 8.13 11.15 1.96
CA PRO A 78 9.03 10.07 1.59
C PRO A 78 9.52 9.34 2.84
N LEU A 79 9.73 8.03 2.70
CA LEU A 79 10.27 7.17 3.74
C LEU A 79 11.43 6.35 3.16
N SER A 80 12.46 6.10 3.98
CA SER A 80 13.59 5.27 3.53
C SER A 80 13.11 3.87 3.15
N THR A 81 13.53 3.37 1.99
CA THR A 81 13.21 2.02 1.51
C THR A 81 13.82 0.92 2.40
N SER A 82 14.88 1.25 3.15
CA SER A 82 15.50 0.35 4.12
C SER A 82 14.82 0.34 5.48
N HIS A 83 13.84 1.23 5.71
CA HIS A 83 13.15 1.35 7.00
C HIS A 83 12.46 0.02 7.37
N PRO A 84 12.61 -0.50 8.60
CA PRO A 84 12.06 -1.81 8.99
C PRO A 84 10.55 -1.94 8.72
N GLU A 85 9.83 -0.85 8.95
CA GLU A 85 8.39 -0.80 8.66
C GLU A 85 8.07 -0.94 7.17
N VAL A 86 8.86 -0.32 6.28
CA VAL A 86 8.69 -0.47 4.83
C VAL A 86 8.87 -1.92 4.43
N LYS A 87 9.90 -2.59 4.94
CA LYS A 87 10.14 -4.02 4.66
C LYS A 87 8.95 -4.89 5.08
N ARG A 88 8.42 -4.67 6.29
CA ARG A 88 7.26 -5.41 6.81
C ARG A 88 6.00 -5.18 5.97
N VAL A 89 5.72 -3.93 5.60
CA VAL A 89 4.55 -3.57 4.79
C VAL A 89 4.69 -4.11 3.36
N THR A 90 5.90 -4.06 2.78
CA THR A 90 6.20 -4.68 1.47
C THR A 90 5.96 -6.18 1.50
N GLN A 91 6.46 -6.89 2.51
CA GLN A 91 6.24 -8.33 2.64
C GLN A 91 4.74 -8.68 2.69
N TYR A 92 3.96 -7.95 3.50
CA TYR A 92 2.51 -8.12 3.55
C TYR A 92 1.82 -7.87 2.19
N ALA A 93 2.27 -6.84 1.47
CA ALA A 93 1.75 -6.51 0.15
C ALA A 93 2.05 -7.61 -0.89
N VAL A 94 3.29 -8.13 -0.90
CA VAL A 94 3.74 -9.22 -1.76
C VAL A 94 3.00 -10.52 -1.45
N GLU A 95 2.78 -10.83 -0.17
CA GLU A 95 1.97 -11.99 0.23
C GLU A 95 0.53 -11.88 -0.26
N THR A 96 -0.06 -10.68 -0.17
CA THR A 96 -1.42 -10.41 -0.65
C THR A 96 -1.50 -10.51 -2.17
N PHE A 97 -0.51 -9.96 -2.88
CA PHE A 97 -0.38 -10.13 -4.33
C PHE A 97 -0.33 -11.60 -4.72
N ASN A 98 0.51 -12.41 -4.06
CA ASN A 98 0.65 -13.83 -4.36
C ASN A 98 -0.64 -14.61 -4.13
N LYS A 99 -1.42 -14.27 -3.09
CA LYS A 99 -2.73 -14.88 -2.82
C LYS A 99 -3.77 -14.53 -3.89
N GLY A 100 -3.73 -13.32 -4.44
CA GLY A 100 -4.66 -12.87 -5.49
C GLY A 100 -4.20 -13.14 -6.92
N SER A 101 -2.92 -13.45 -7.14
CA SER A 101 -2.35 -13.68 -8.46
C SER A 101 -2.69 -15.09 -8.97
N ASN A 102 -3.08 -15.16 -10.25
CA ASN A 102 -3.33 -16.40 -10.97
C ASN A 102 -2.05 -17.13 -11.43
N SER A 103 -0.87 -16.57 -11.16
CA SER A 103 0.39 -17.26 -11.48
C SER A 103 0.51 -18.55 -10.67
N VAL A 104 1.02 -19.60 -11.32
CA VAL A 104 1.30 -20.91 -10.71
C VAL A 104 2.50 -20.84 -9.75
N TYR A 105 3.37 -19.85 -9.94
CA TYR A 105 4.57 -19.62 -9.14
C TYR A 105 4.40 -18.43 -8.19
N TYR A 106 5.20 -18.39 -7.12
CA TYR A 106 5.30 -17.21 -6.28
C TYR A 106 6.17 -16.15 -6.95
N PHE A 107 5.85 -14.89 -6.67
CA PHE A 107 6.73 -13.76 -6.87
C PHE A 107 7.34 -13.34 -5.54
N ARG A 108 8.59 -12.91 -5.59
CA ARG A 108 9.32 -12.38 -4.44
C ARG A 108 9.82 -10.97 -4.76
N ASP A 109 9.78 -10.09 -3.78
CA ASP A 109 10.37 -8.76 -3.91
C ASP A 109 11.88 -8.86 -4.12
N THR A 110 12.38 -8.17 -5.15
CA THR A 110 13.80 -8.00 -5.42
C THR A 110 14.30 -6.69 -4.81
N ARG A 111 13.51 -5.62 -4.95
CA ARG A 111 13.89 -4.27 -4.53
C ARG A 111 12.68 -3.38 -4.28
N VAL A 112 12.71 -2.61 -3.20
CA VAL A 112 11.80 -1.48 -2.99
C VAL A 112 12.43 -0.24 -3.63
N ILE A 113 11.82 0.26 -4.70
CA ILE A 113 12.29 1.45 -5.44
C ILE A 113 11.90 2.73 -4.68
N LYS A 114 10.64 2.79 -4.22
CA LYS A 114 10.08 3.99 -3.60
C LYS A 114 9.19 3.61 -2.43
N ALA A 115 9.27 4.38 -1.36
CA ALA A 115 8.36 4.28 -0.22
C ALA A 115 7.95 5.68 0.24
N GLU A 116 6.66 5.87 0.43
CA GLU A 116 6.08 7.09 0.97
C GLU A 116 4.99 6.71 1.97
N ARG A 117 4.74 7.58 2.95
CA ARG A 117 3.67 7.41 3.93
C ARG A 117 2.78 8.64 4.01
N GLN A 118 1.53 8.43 4.38
CA GLN A 118 0.53 9.48 4.61
C GLN A 118 -0.30 9.14 5.84
N LEU A 119 -0.45 10.11 6.75
CA LEU A 119 -1.38 9.97 7.88
C LEU A 119 -2.82 10.18 7.39
N VAL A 120 -3.69 9.24 7.72
CA VAL A 120 -5.13 9.25 7.43
C VAL A 120 -5.88 8.75 8.67
N SER A 121 -7.04 8.10 8.54
CA SER A 121 -7.63 7.25 9.59
C SER A 121 -6.83 5.94 9.76
N GLY A 122 -5.51 6.06 9.89
CA GLY A 122 -4.49 5.02 9.83
C GLY A 122 -3.21 5.62 9.24
N ILE A 123 -2.32 4.75 8.75
CA ILE A 123 -1.11 5.14 8.02
C ILE A 123 -1.18 4.43 6.67
N LYS A 124 -1.26 5.22 5.60
CA LYS A 124 -1.24 4.69 4.24
C LYS A 124 0.19 4.73 3.69
N TYR A 125 0.67 3.59 3.24
CA TYR A 125 1.95 3.42 2.55
C TYR A 125 1.71 3.35 1.05
N TYR A 126 2.55 4.07 0.31
CA TYR A 126 2.63 4.01 -1.14
C TYR A 126 4.00 3.42 -1.48
N LEU A 127 4.01 2.23 -2.06
CA LEU A 127 5.22 1.47 -2.33
C LEU A 127 5.35 1.24 -3.82
N THR A 128 6.55 1.40 -4.35
CA THR A 128 6.93 0.93 -5.69
C THR A 128 7.99 -0.15 -5.49
N VAL A 129 7.69 -1.36 -5.94
CA VAL A 129 8.46 -2.58 -5.65
C VAL A 129 8.69 -3.34 -6.94
N GLU A 130 9.93 -3.74 -7.18
CA GLU A 130 10.28 -4.72 -8.20
C GLU A 130 10.16 -6.12 -7.62
N MET A 131 9.62 -7.03 -8.42
CA MET A 131 9.37 -8.41 -8.05
C MET A 131 9.85 -9.32 -9.17
N GLY A 132 10.35 -10.49 -8.80
CA GLY A 132 10.74 -11.54 -9.74
C GLY A 132 9.97 -12.83 -9.47
N SER A 133 9.66 -13.58 -10.53
CA SER A 133 9.12 -14.92 -10.42
C SER A 133 10.12 -15.87 -9.76
N THR A 134 9.61 -16.88 -9.06
CA THR A 134 10.40 -17.88 -8.34
C THR A 134 10.11 -19.27 -8.89
N GLU A 135 10.95 -20.25 -8.52
CA GLU A 135 10.71 -21.66 -8.84
C GLU A 135 9.67 -22.31 -7.91
N CYS A 136 9.30 -21.62 -6.83
CA CYS A 136 8.34 -22.10 -5.85
C CYS A 136 6.92 -22.11 -6.42
N ARG A 137 6.34 -23.30 -6.51
CA ARG A 137 4.98 -23.52 -7.00
C ARG A 137 3.93 -23.43 -5.88
N LYS A 138 2.83 -22.73 -6.16
CA LYS A 138 1.64 -22.67 -5.29
C LYS A 138 1.01 -24.05 -5.11
N GLY A 139 0.64 -24.37 -3.87
CA GLY A 139 0.06 -25.67 -3.50
C GLY A 139 1.05 -26.83 -3.40
N SER A 140 2.37 -26.57 -3.50
CA SER A 140 3.36 -27.60 -3.23
C SER A 140 3.56 -27.80 -1.72
N PRO A 141 3.62 -29.05 -1.21
CA PRO A 141 3.79 -29.33 0.22
C PRO A 141 5.15 -28.88 0.77
N ALA A 142 6.12 -28.59 -0.11
CA ALA A 142 7.40 -28.02 0.26
C ALA A 142 7.27 -26.57 0.80
N LEU A 143 6.27 -25.82 0.33
CA LEU A 143 6.09 -24.42 0.72
C LEU A 143 5.37 -24.26 2.07
N ASP A 144 4.57 -25.25 2.48
CA ASP A 144 3.97 -25.27 3.83
C ASP A 144 5.04 -25.26 4.95
N ARG A 145 6.31 -25.51 4.58
CA ARG A 145 7.48 -25.52 5.46
C ARG A 145 8.49 -24.40 5.16
N VAL A 146 8.36 -23.70 4.02
CA VAL A 146 9.35 -22.73 3.50
C VAL A 146 8.69 -21.39 3.22
N SER A 147 9.18 -20.32 3.85
CA SER A 147 8.75 -18.95 3.55
C SER A 147 9.12 -18.55 2.12
N VAL A 148 8.29 -17.75 1.44
CA VAL A 148 8.55 -17.22 0.09
C VAL A 148 9.91 -16.53 -0.03
N ALA A 149 10.43 -15.96 1.06
CA ALA A 149 11.76 -15.35 1.13
C ALA A 149 12.92 -16.33 0.82
N GLY A 150 12.73 -17.63 1.07
CA GLY A 150 13.70 -18.69 0.80
C GLY A 150 13.59 -19.31 -0.59
N CYS A 151 12.63 -18.86 -1.40
CA CYS A 151 12.45 -19.37 -2.75
C CYS A 151 13.50 -18.78 -3.70
N PRO A 152 14.20 -19.64 -4.48
CA PRO A 152 15.10 -19.18 -5.52
C PRO A 152 14.31 -18.50 -6.63
N PHE A 153 14.91 -17.49 -7.26
CA PHE A 153 14.35 -16.85 -8.44
C PHE A 153 14.38 -17.82 -9.62
N SER A 154 13.36 -17.73 -10.49
CA SER A 154 13.29 -18.55 -11.70
C SER A 154 14.41 -18.18 -12.67
N THR A 155 14.88 -19.16 -13.44
CA THR A 155 15.76 -18.92 -14.59
C THR A 155 15.05 -18.20 -15.73
N GLU A 156 13.71 -18.33 -15.80
CA GLU A 156 12.85 -17.54 -16.70
C GLU A 156 12.38 -16.30 -15.92
N GLU A 157 13.20 -15.25 -15.96
CA GLU A 157 13.07 -14.02 -15.17
C GLU A 157 11.85 -13.15 -15.58
N GLU A 158 10.64 -13.60 -15.27
CA GLU A 158 9.47 -12.70 -15.31
C GLU A 158 9.60 -11.68 -14.19
N LYS A 159 9.82 -10.41 -14.57
CA LYS A 159 9.95 -9.29 -13.65
C LYS A 159 8.75 -8.37 -13.75
N LEU A 160 8.31 -7.90 -12.59
CA LEU A 160 7.20 -6.95 -12.47
C LEU A 160 7.66 -5.74 -11.66
N GLN A 161 7.23 -4.56 -12.06
CA GLN A 161 7.19 -3.41 -11.18
C GLN A 161 5.75 -3.21 -10.71
N CYS A 162 5.56 -3.25 -9.40
CA CYS A 162 4.26 -3.11 -8.75
C CYS A 162 4.19 -1.85 -7.89
N GLN A 163 3.05 -1.18 -7.96
CA GLN A 163 2.63 -0.11 -7.06
C GLN A 163 1.61 -0.66 -6.09
N PHE A 164 1.90 -0.53 -4.79
CA PHE A 164 1.01 -0.94 -3.71
C PHE A 164 0.54 0.26 -2.90
N GLU A 165 -0.74 0.28 -2.57
CA GLU A 165 -1.29 1.12 -1.51
C GLU A 165 -1.70 0.26 -0.33
N VAL A 166 -1.02 0.41 0.81
CA VAL A 166 -1.29 -0.40 2.00
C VAL A 166 -1.73 0.49 3.14
N LEU A 167 -2.89 0.21 3.74
CA LEU A 167 -3.38 0.91 4.92
C LEU A 167 -3.07 0.08 6.17
N VAL A 168 -2.35 0.68 7.12
CA VAL A 168 -2.13 0.12 8.46
C VAL A 168 -2.95 0.93 9.46
N VAL A 169 -3.74 0.27 10.30
CA VAL A 169 -4.53 0.90 11.37
C VAL A 169 -4.04 0.33 12.71
N PRO A 170 -3.01 0.95 13.33
CA PRO A 170 -2.33 0.34 14.48
C PRO A 170 -3.22 0.09 15.69
N TRP A 171 -4.15 1.00 15.99
CA TRP A 171 -5.06 0.90 17.14
C TRP A 171 -6.12 -0.22 17.01
N THR A 172 -6.32 -0.76 15.82
CA THR A 172 -7.17 -1.95 15.60
C THR A 172 -6.37 -3.18 15.17
N ASN A 173 -5.04 -3.07 15.08
CA ASN A 173 -4.16 -4.11 14.52
C ASN A 173 -4.57 -4.59 13.12
N GLN A 174 -5.15 -3.71 12.30
CA GLN A 174 -5.57 -4.04 10.94
C GLN A 174 -4.52 -3.59 9.92
N THR A 175 -4.28 -4.41 8.91
CA THR A 175 -3.49 -4.04 7.73
C THR A 175 -4.21 -4.53 6.49
N SER A 176 -4.39 -3.68 5.48
CA SER A 176 -5.07 -4.03 4.24
C SER A 176 -4.38 -3.45 3.03
N VAL A 177 -4.31 -4.21 1.94
CA VAL A 177 -3.87 -3.70 0.65
C VAL A 177 -5.08 -3.13 -0.06
N GLN A 178 -5.07 -1.81 -0.29
CA GLN A 178 -6.19 -1.07 -0.88
C GLN A 178 -6.11 -1.05 -2.41
N ASN A 179 -4.90 -1.06 -2.96
CA ASN A 179 -4.68 -1.06 -4.40
C ASN A 179 -3.38 -1.81 -4.75
N ILE A 180 -3.43 -2.51 -5.87
CA ILE A 180 -2.31 -3.22 -6.48
C ILE A 180 -2.34 -2.93 -7.98
N SER A 181 -1.25 -2.39 -8.51
CA SER A 181 -1.07 -2.19 -9.96
C SER A 181 0.32 -2.66 -10.35
N CYS A 182 0.42 -3.59 -11.30
CA CYS A 182 1.69 -4.16 -11.73
C CYS A 182 1.83 -4.12 -13.25
N SER A 183 3.06 -3.94 -13.72
CA SER A 183 3.43 -4.04 -15.13
C SER A 183 4.71 -4.84 -15.30
N PRO A 184 4.87 -5.63 -16.39
CA PRO A 184 6.14 -6.24 -16.76
C PRO A 184 7.25 -5.19 -16.93
N ILE A 185 8.49 -5.55 -16.60
CA ILE A 185 9.69 -4.71 -16.77
C ILE A 185 10.86 -5.48 -17.40
#